data_AF-A0A916VYG2-F1
#
_entry.id   AF-A0A916VYG2-F1
#
_cell.length_a   1.000
_cell.length_b   1.000
_cell.length_c   1.000
_cell.angle_alpha   90.00
_cell.angle_beta   90.00
_cell.angle_gamma   90.00
#
_symmetry.space_group_name_H-M   'P 1'
#
loop_
_entity.id
_entity.type
_entity.pdbx_description
1 polymer ?
#
loop_
_entity_poly.entity_id
_entity_poly.type
_entity_poly.pdbx_seq_one_letter_code
_entity_poly.pdbx_strand_id
1 'polypeptide(L)'
;MAASSDEKFFRQVSGQWTGPGEIVAGKYKGTKFICNFAGENPDGKVGMSLDGGCRVGMLTQEMSAKVQRSGKTYVGSFLDGAAGQGLDVVGGSVRNNKAVFKILRNKLSGAMSAHMVSQDKMNVTISVQVEDELVPVIGMTLKKVNPKLASQ
;
A
#
# COMPACT_ATOMS: atom_id res chain seq x y z
N MET A 1 -10.28 19.35 -18.31
CA MET A 1 -9.46 18.14 -18.56
C MET A 1 -9.95 17.03 -17.65
N ALA A 2 -10.24 15.84 -18.19
CA ALA A 2 -10.62 14.70 -17.36
C ALA A 2 -9.36 14.14 -16.68
N ALA A 3 -9.42 13.92 -15.36
CA ALA A 3 -8.33 13.28 -14.64
C ALA A 3 -8.02 11.90 -15.26
N SER A 4 -6.75 11.59 -15.46
CA SER A 4 -6.32 10.28 -15.95
C SER A 4 -6.67 9.18 -14.94
N SER A 5 -6.70 7.92 -15.40
CA SER A 5 -7.15 6.78 -14.57
C SER A 5 -6.34 6.62 -13.27
N ASP A 6 -5.04 6.91 -13.35
CA ASP A 6 -4.11 6.95 -12.22
C ASP A 6 -4.42 8.10 -11.24
N GLU A 7 -4.65 9.32 -11.72
CA GLU A 7 -5.06 10.46 -10.88
C GLU A 7 -6.35 10.17 -10.11
N LYS A 8 -7.33 9.56 -10.76
CA LYS A 8 -8.59 9.16 -10.10
C LYS A 8 -8.38 8.10 -9.02
N PHE A 9 -7.49 7.14 -9.27
CA PHE A 9 -7.14 6.13 -8.26
C PHE A 9 -6.45 6.78 -7.06
N PHE A 10 -5.41 7.59 -7.30
CA PHE A 10 -4.64 8.19 -6.22
C PHE A 10 -5.47 9.14 -5.35
N ARG A 11 -6.39 9.91 -5.94
CA ARG A 11 -7.34 10.74 -5.17
C ARG A 11 -8.22 9.90 -4.25
N GLN A 12 -8.54 8.66 -4.62
CA GLN A 12 -9.33 7.77 -3.77
C GLN A 12 -8.52 7.22 -2.58
N VAL A 13 -7.19 7.18 -2.67
CA VAL A 13 -6.34 6.73 -1.55
C VAL A 13 -6.34 7.75 -0.41
N SER A 14 -6.59 9.03 -0.68
CA SER A 14 -6.56 10.05 0.37
C SER A 14 -7.59 9.82 1.48
N GLY A 15 -7.19 10.15 2.71
CA GLY A 15 -7.99 10.03 3.92
C GLY A 15 -7.43 9.02 4.91
N GLN A 16 -8.15 8.82 6.02
CA GLN A 16 -7.75 7.89 7.08
C GLN A 16 -8.28 6.48 6.77
N TRP A 17 -7.47 5.46 7.00
CA TRP A 17 -7.79 4.07 6.75
C TRP A 17 -7.51 3.23 7.99
N THR A 18 -8.39 2.27 8.27
CA THR A 18 -8.19 1.30 9.33
C THR A 18 -8.67 -0.08 8.91
N GLY A 19 -7.99 -1.13 9.36
CA GLY A 19 -8.51 -2.48 9.15
C GLY A 19 -7.55 -3.60 9.49
N PRO A 20 -8.07 -4.83 9.50
CA PRO A 20 -7.27 -6.01 9.78
C PRO A 20 -6.36 -6.38 8.60
N GLY A 21 -5.22 -6.96 8.96
CA GLY A 21 -4.37 -7.71 8.06
C GLY A 21 -3.86 -8.99 8.70
N GLU A 22 -3.35 -9.87 7.85
CA GLU A 22 -2.83 -11.17 8.23
C GLU A 22 -1.59 -11.52 7.40
N ILE A 23 -0.62 -12.16 8.03
CA ILE A 23 0.47 -12.85 7.34
C ILE A 23 -0.06 -14.19 6.83
N VAL A 24 -0.11 -14.38 5.51
CA VAL A 24 -0.77 -15.54 4.89
C VAL A 24 0.19 -16.67 4.51
N ALA A 25 1.50 -16.40 4.50
CA ALA A 25 2.54 -17.36 4.15
C ALA A 25 3.84 -17.15 4.95
N GLY A 26 4.72 -18.16 4.94
CA GLY A 26 6.00 -18.14 5.65
C GLY A 26 5.91 -18.47 7.13
N LYS A 27 7.03 -18.28 7.84
CA LYS A 27 7.20 -18.64 9.26
C LYS A 27 6.15 -18.04 10.20
N TYR A 28 5.65 -16.85 9.88
CA TYR A 28 4.73 -16.08 10.72
C TYR A 28 3.27 -16.16 10.25
N LYS A 29 2.92 -17.14 9.40
CA LYS A 29 1.56 -17.35 8.90
C LYS A 29 0.53 -17.40 10.03
N GLY A 30 -0.62 -16.76 9.84
CA GLY A 30 -1.71 -16.67 10.81
C GLY A 30 -1.56 -15.51 11.80
N THR A 31 -0.44 -14.78 11.76
CA THR A 31 -0.26 -13.58 12.58
C THR A 31 -1.21 -12.48 12.09
N LYS A 32 -2.11 -12.05 12.97
CA LYS A 32 -3.08 -10.99 12.70
C LYS A 32 -2.64 -9.67 13.30
N PHE A 33 -2.98 -8.58 12.62
CA PHE A 33 -2.68 -7.23 13.04
C PHE A 33 -3.76 -6.26 12.59
N ILE A 34 -3.83 -5.10 13.24
CA ILE A 34 -4.73 -4.01 12.84
C ILE A 34 -3.88 -2.83 12.42
N CYS A 35 -4.11 -2.32 11.21
CA CYS A 35 -3.40 -1.17 10.68
C CYS A 35 -4.25 0.08 10.74
N ASN A 36 -3.60 1.22 10.97
CA ASN A 36 -4.17 2.55 10.79
C ASN A 36 -3.22 3.35 9.90
N PHE A 37 -3.74 3.96 8.85
CA PHE A 37 -2.95 4.71 7.87
C PHE A 37 -3.59 6.04 7.50
N ALA A 38 -2.76 7.05 7.31
CA ALA A 38 -3.08 8.31 6.66
C ALA A 38 -2.65 8.23 5.20
N GLY A 39 -3.61 8.35 4.28
CA GLY A 39 -3.37 8.44 2.85
C GLY A 39 -3.37 9.90 2.38
N GLU A 40 -2.38 10.29 1.59
CA GLU A 40 -2.24 11.65 1.05
C GLU A 40 -1.83 11.63 -0.42
N ASN A 41 -2.03 12.74 -1.13
CA ASN A 41 -1.48 12.94 -2.48
C ASN A 41 -0.33 13.95 -2.41
N PRO A 42 0.80 13.72 -3.09
CA PRO A 42 1.89 14.67 -3.13
C PRO A 42 1.51 15.93 -3.93
N ASP A 43 1.92 17.10 -3.45
CA ASP A 43 1.64 18.37 -4.11
C ASP A 43 2.24 18.44 -5.52
N GLY A 44 1.42 18.89 -6.47
CA GLY A 44 1.82 19.09 -7.87
C GLY A 44 2.22 17.82 -8.63
N LYS A 45 2.00 16.63 -8.05
CA LYS A 45 2.42 15.34 -8.62
C LYS A 45 1.29 14.33 -8.61
N VAL A 46 1.32 13.40 -9.55
CA VAL A 46 0.41 12.25 -9.59
C VAL A 46 1.02 11.13 -8.76
N GLY A 47 0.41 10.79 -7.62
CA GLY A 47 0.94 9.79 -6.71
C GLY A 47 0.17 9.69 -5.39
N MET A 48 0.69 8.90 -4.46
CA MET A 48 0.15 8.76 -3.10
C MET A 48 1.26 8.59 -2.07
N SER A 49 0.95 8.92 -0.82
CA SER A 49 1.57 8.31 0.35
C SER A 49 0.52 7.59 1.20
N LEU A 50 0.98 6.59 1.96
CA LEU A 50 0.20 5.88 2.96
C LEU A 50 1.12 5.61 4.15
N ASP A 51 0.95 6.38 5.21
CA ASP A 51 1.83 6.37 6.39
C ASP A 51 1.02 6.03 7.65
N GLY A 52 1.58 5.24 8.56
CA GLY A 52 0.94 4.91 9.83
C GLY A 52 1.53 3.65 10.45
N GLY A 53 0.72 2.86 11.15
CA GLY A 53 1.24 1.72 11.91
C GLY A 53 0.29 0.53 11.98
N CYS A 54 0.88 -0.66 12.02
CA CYS A 54 0.16 -1.93 12.21
C CYS A 54 0.50 -2.52 13.58
N ARG A 55 -0.53 -2.73 14.40
CA ARG A 55 -0.42 -3.27 15.74
C ARG A 55 -0.59 -4.79 15.76
N VAL A 56 0.41 -5.49 16.30
CA VAL A 56 0.44 -6.93 16.58
C VAL A 56 0.48 -7.11 18.09
N GLY A 57 -0.63 -7.48 18.71
CA GLY A 57 -0.72 -7.56 20.18
C GLY A 57 -0.44 -6.19 20.83
N MET A 58 0.63 -6.08 21.61
CA MET A 58 1.04 -4.83 22.27
C MET A 58 2.06 -4.00 21.46
N LEU A 59 2.62 -4.56 20.38
CA LEU A 59 3.64 -3.90 19.58
C LEU A 59 3.01 -3.22 18.36
N THR A 60 3.44 -2.01 18.06
CA THR A 60 3.10 -1.31 16.82
C THR A 60 4.33 -1.25 15.92
N GLN A 61 4.16 -1.62 14.67
CA GLN A 61 5.18 -1.49 13.63
C GLN A 61 4.79 -0.35 12.70
N GLU A 62 5.63 0.66 12.59
CA GLU A 62 5.44 1.76 11.66
C GLU A 62 5.56 1.25 10.22
N MET A 63 4.71 1.76 9.34
CA MET A 63 4.71 1.45 7.93
C MET A 63 4.47 2.70 7.09
N SER A 64 5.34 2.87 6.09
CA SER A 64 5.28 3.96 5.11
C SER A 64 5.24 3.40 3.69
N ALA A 65 4.45 3.98 2.81
CA ALA A 65 4.48 3.73 1.38
C ALA A 65 4.34 5.06 0.64
N LYS A 66 5.26 5.37 -0.26
CA LYS A 66 5.26 6.59 -1.08
C LYS A 66 5.44 6.20 -2.53
N VAL A 67 4.58 6.69 -3.40
CA VAL A 67 4.60 6.39 -4.83
C VAL A 67 4.28 7.64 -5.63
N GLN A 68 5.09 7.95 -6.64
CA GLN A 68 4.85 9.06 -7.56
C GLN A 68 5.06 8.59 -9.01
N ARG A 69 4.30 9.17 -9.93
CA ARG A 69 4.46 8.95 -11.37
C ARG A 69 5.80 9.53 -11.83
N SER A 70 6.54 8.74 -12.60
CA SER A 70 7.77 9.15 -13.27
C SER A 70 7.73 8.66 -14.72
N GLY A 71 7.55 9.58 -15.66
CA GLY A 71 7.33 9.26 -17.07
C GLY A 71 6.10 8.36 -17.26
N LYS A 72 6.32 7.14 -17.75
CA LYS A 72 5.28 6.11 -18.00
C LYS A 72 5.14 5.09 -16.87
N THR A 73 5.89 5.24 -15.78
CA THR A 73 5.95 4.28 -14.67
C THR A 73 5.80 5.01 -13.32
N TYR A 74 6.06 4.29 -12.23
CA TYR A 74 5.98 4.80 -10.86
C TYR A 74 7.27 4.51 -10.11
N VAL A 75 7.68 5.45 -9.26
CA VAL A 75 8.85 5.34 -8.39
C VAL A 75 8.50 5.75 -6.96
N GLY A 76 9.29 5.31 -5.99
CA GLY A 76 9.11 5.68 -4.59
C GLY A 76 9.67 4.64 -3.64
N SER A 77 9.06 4.50 -2.47
CA SER A 77 9.59 3.69 -1.37
C SER A 77 8.48 3.04 -0.56
N PHE A 78 8.72 1.82 -0.09
CA PHE A 78 7.96 1.14 0.95
C PHE A 78 8.88 0.94 2.15
N LEU A 79 8.44 1.21 3.39
CA LEU A 79 9.23 1.18 4.63
C LEU A 79 10.57 1.92 4.51
N ASP A 80 10.51 3.15 3.98
CA ASP A 80 11.67 4.03 3.71
C ASP A 80 12.68 3.52 2.68
N GLY A 81 12.31 2.48 1.91
CA GLY A 81 13.09 2.02 0.76
C GLY A 81 14.49 1.52 1.14
N ALA A 82 15.42 1.58 0.19
CA ALA A 82 16.81 1.17 0.41
C ALA A 82 17.55 2.04 1.45
N ALA A 83 17.10 3.28 1.68
CA ALA A 83 17.64 4.16 2.71
C ALA A 83 17.27 3.72 4.15
N GLY A 84 16.21 2.90 4.30
CA GLY A 84 15.77 2.36 5.57
C GLY A 84 15.72 0.82 5.61
N GLN A 85 14.66 0.27 6.21
CA GLN A 85 14.45 -1.18 6.33
C GLN A 85 13.57 -1.76 5.21
N GLY A 86 13.21 -0.96 4.23
CA GLY A 86 12.18 -1.28 3.26
C GLY A 86 12.63 -1.71 1.89
N LEU A 87 11.82 -1.39 0.87
CA LEU A 87 12.03 -1.72 -0.54
C LEU A 87 11.70 -0.52 -1.43
N ASP A 88 12.45 -0.35 -2.52
CA ASP A 88 12.19 0.71 -3.48
C ASP A 88 11.06 0.32 -4.42
N VAL A 89 10.17 1.26 -4.70
CA VAL A 89 9.19 1.13 -5.78
C VAL A 89 9.91 1.52 -7.06
N VAL A 90 10.09 0.55 -7.96
CA VAL A 90 10.87 0.71 -9.20
C VAL A 90 10.02 0.62 -10.47
N GLY A 91 8.71 0.42 -10.30
CA GLY A 91 7.76 0.47 -11.39
C GLY A 91 6.35 0.09 -10.96
N GLY A 92 5.42 0.14 -11.91
CA GLY A 92 4.07 -0.34 -11.66
C GLY A 92 3.07 0.09 -12.72
N SER A 93 1.80 -0.22 -12.45
CA SER A 93 0.69 0.20 -13.28
C SER A 93 -0.55 0.46 -12.43
N VAL A 94 -1.41 1.35 -12.92
CA VAL A 94 -2.72 1.63 -12.31
C VAL A 94 -3.78 1.45 -13.39
N ARG A 95 -4.69 0.50 -13.19
CA ARG A 95 -5.77 0.15 -14.13
C ARG A 95 -6.97 -0.36 -13.33
N ASN A 96 -8.19 0.00 -13.75
CA ASN A 96 -9.44 -0.54 -13.19
C ASN A 96 -9.48 -0.50 -11.65
N ASN A 97 -9.22 0.68 -11.05
CA ASN A 97 -9.18 0.86 -9.59
C ASN A 97 -8.17 -0.03 -8.84
N LYS A 98 -7.20 -0.61 -9.54
CA LYS A 98 -6.13 -1.41 -8.98
C LYS A 98 -4.78 -0.83 -9.36
N ALA A 99 -3.94 -0.62 -8.36
CA ALA A 99 -2.53 -0.35 -8.52
C ALA A 99 -1.71 -1.60 -8.21
N VAL A 100 -0.68 -1.86 -9.02
CA VAL A 100 0.33 -2.89 -8.76
C VAL A 100 1.70 -2.25 -8.95
N PHE A 101 2.51 -2.25 -7.89
CA PHE A 101 3.84 -1.68 -7.85
C PHE A 101 4.87 -2.78 -7.66
N LYS A 102 5.93 -2.74 -8.49
CA LYS A 102 7.10 -3.59 -8.32
C LYS A 102 7.97 -3.00 -7.21
N ILE A 103 8.26 -3.81 -6.20
CA ILE A 103 9.13 -3.44 -5.08
C ILE A 103 10.43 -4.26 -5.16
N LEU A 104 11.56 -3.61 -4.92
CA LEU A 104 12.88 -4.22 -5.05
C LEU A 104 13.83 -3.73 -3.95
N ARG A 105 14.62 -4.65 -3.39
CA ARG A 105 15.82 -4.34 -2.62
C ARG A 105 16.87 -5.42 -2.79
N ASN A 106 18.00 -5.08 -3.38
CA ASN A 106 19.07 -6.03 -3.69
C ASN A 106 18.50 -7.23 -4.48
N LYS A 107 18.53 -8.43 -3.88
CA LYS A 107 17.98 -9.67 -4.47
C LYS A 107 16.50 -9.92 -4.13
N LEU A 108 15.92 -9.17 -3.18
CA LEU A 108 14.53 -9.31 -2.79
C LEU A 108 13.65 -8.52 -3.77
N SER A 109 12.85 -9.23 -4.56
CA SER A 109 11.87 -8.66 -5.47
C SER A 109 10.47 -9.05 -5.02
N GLY A 110 9.49 -8.20 -5.28
CA GLY A 110 8.10 -8.47 -4.96
C GLY A 110 7.15 -7.52 -5.66
N ALA A 111 5.89 -7.61 -5.27
CA ALA A 111 4.83 -6.73 -5.73
C ALA A 111 3.97 -6.27 -4.55
N MET A 112 3.67 -4.99 -4.53
CA MET A 112 2.61 -4.43 -3.70
C MET A 112 1.41 -4.15 -4.59
N SER A 113 0.22 -4.58 -4.20
CA SER A 113 -1.01 -4.25 -4.89
C SER A 113 -2.01 -3.60 -3.96
N ALA A 114 -2.72 -2.60 -4.47
CA ALA A 114 -3.80 -1.91 -3.79
C ALA A 114 -5.00 -1.87 -4.73
N HIS A 115 -6.13 -2.42 -4.29
CA HIS A 115 -7.37 -2.50 -5.06
C HIS A 115 -8.49 -1.80 -4.31
N MET A 116 -8.99 -0.71 -4.88
CA MET A 116 -10.17 0.00 -4.37
C MET A 116 -11.42 -0.80 -4.73
N VAL A 117 -11.94 -1.56 -3.77
CA VAL A 117 -13.15 -2.38 -3.93
C VAL A 117 -14.40 -1.51 -3.95
N SER A 118 -14.40 -0.43 -3.18
CA SER A 118 -15.38 0.65 -3.17
C SER A 118 -14.69 1.96 -2.79
N GLN A 119 -15.42 3.08 -2.75
CA GLN A 119 -14.85 4.38 -2.36
C GLN A 119 -14.25 4.41 -0.94
N ASP A 120 -14.72 3.50 -0.08
CA ASP A 120 -14.39 3.40 1.34
C ASP A 120 -13.76 2.05 1.72
N LYS A 121 -13.44 1.17 0.75
CA LYS A 121 -12.83 -0.14 1.01
C LYS A 121 -11.66 -0.40 0.06
N MET A 122 -10.51 -0.70 0.64
CA MET A 122 -9.27 -0.98 -0.08
C MET A 122 -8.69 -2.31 0.38
N ASN A 123 -8.41 -3.19 -0.57
CA ASN A 123 -7.63 -4.40 -0.31
C ASN A 123 -6.17 -4.13 -0.67
N VAL A 124 -5.25 -4.49 0.21
CA VAL A 124 -3.82 -4.40 -0.04
C VAL A 124 -3.20 -5.79 0.07
N THR A 125 -2.29 -6.11 -0.84
CA THR A 125 -1.54 -7.37 -0.81
C THR A 125 -0.08 -7.09 -1.10
N ILE A 126 0.80 -7.63 -0.26
CA ILE A 126 2.25 -7.63 -0.48
C ILE A 126 2.64 -9.07 -0.80
N SER A 127 3.28 -9.24 -1.95
CA SER A 127 3.80 -10.51 -2.44
C SER A 127 5.31 -10.43 -2.60
N VAL A 128 5.98 -11.54 -2.37
CA VAL A 128 7.41 -11.71 -2.65
C VAL A 128 7.58 -12.64 -3.83
N GLN A 129 8.59 -12.39 -4.65
CA GLN A 129 8.97 -13.27 -5.74
C GLN A 129 9.74 -14.46 -5.15
N VAL A 130 9.26 -15.67 -5.40
CA VAL A 130 9.95 -16.93 -5.11
C VAL A 130 10.07 -17.68 -6.42
N GLU A 131 11.30 -17.91 -6.88
CA GLU A 131 11.57 -18.44 -8.22
C GLU A 131 10.84 -17.59 -9.29
N ASP A 132 9.97 -18.20 -10.09
CA ASP A 132 9.20 -17.54 -11.13
C ASP A 132 7.76 -17.18 -10.69
N GLU A 133 7.41 -17.36 -9.40
CA GLU A 133 6.09 -17.09 -8.87
C GLU A 133 6.02 -15.93 -7.86
N LEU A 134 4.94 -15.15 -7.92
CA LEU A 134 4.61 -14.14 -6.91
C LEU A 134 3.74 -14.75 -5.81
N VAL A 135 4.35 -14.99 -4.65
CA VAL A 135 3.67 -15.58 -3.49
C VAL A 135 3.15 -14.46 -2.57
N PRO A 136 1.83 -14.34 -2.34
CA PRO A 136 1.30 -13.37 -1.39
C PRO A 136 1.75 -13.75 0.03
N VAL A 137 2.29 -12.78 0.76
CA VAL A 137 2.76 -12.98 2.14
C VAL A 137 1.96 -12.18 3.14
N ILE A 138 1.42 -11.04 2.73
CA ILE A 138 0.61 -10.17 3.59
C ILE A 138 -0.64 -9.75 2.84
N GLY A 139 -1.80 -9.87 3.49
CA GLY A 139 -3.07 -9.35 3.00
C GLY A 139 -3.71 -8.41 4.03
N MET A 140 -4.33 -7.32 3.56
CA MET A 140 -5.05 -6.37 4.40
C MET A 140 -6.37 -5.98 3.74
N THR A 141 -7.40 -5.76 4.55
CA THR A 141 -8.66 -5.13 4.13
C THR A 141 -8.86 -3.88 4.96
N LEU A 142 -8.76 -2.73 4.32
CA LEU A 142 -8.85 -1.42 4.94
C LEU A 142 -10.20 -0.78 4.64
N LYS A 143 -10.76 -0.13 5.63
CA LYS A 143 -11.94 0.73 5.52
C LYS A 143 -11.55 2.18 5.75
N LYS A 144 -12.13 3.08 4.97
CA LYS A 144 -11.93 4.52 5.15
C LYS A 144 -12.67 4.97 6.40
N VAL A 145 -11.98 5.70 7.27
CA VAL A 145 -12.58 6.31 8.46
C VAL A 145 -13.20 7.62 8.03
N ASN A 146 -14.53 7.67 8.03
CA ASN A 146 -15.25 8.92 7.84
C ASN A 146 -15.22 9.69 9.16
N PRO A 147 -14.73 10.95 9.19
CA PRO A 147 -14.72 11.77 10.41
C PRO A 147 -16.13 11.98 11.00
N LYS A 148 -17.21 11.79 10.22
CA LYS A 148 -18.60 11.88 10.70
C LYS A 148 -19.08 10.69 11.55
N LEU A 149 -18.33 9.58 11.63
CA LEU A 149 -18.72 8.39 12.39
C LEU A 149 -17.82 8.11 13.60
N ALA A 150 -16.75 8.88 13.81
CA ALA A 150 -15.83 8.73 14.94
C ALA A 150 -16.24 9.56 16.17
N SER A 151 -17.45 10.13 16.18
CA SER A 151 -17.97 11.01 17.25
C SER A 151 -19.40 10.67 17.66
N GLN A 152 -19.82 9.41 17.55
CA GLN A 152 -21.05 8.90 18.15
C GLN A 152 -20.73 7.79 19.14
#